data_AF-A0A3M1X249-F1
#
_entry.id   AF-A0A3M1X249-F1
#
_cell.length_a   1.000
_cell.length_b   1.000
_cell.length_c   1.000
_cell.angle_alpha   90.00
_cell.angle_beta   90.00
_cell.angle_gamma   90.00
#
_symmetry.space_group_name_H-M   'P 1'
#
loop_
_entity.id
_entity.type
_entity.pdbx_description
1 polymer ?
#
loop_
_entity_poly.entity_id
_entity_poly.type
_entity_poly.pdbx_seq_one_letter_code
_entity_poly.pdbx_strand_id
1 'polypeptide(L)'
;TKLDGDARGGAALSIRAVTGAPVKFVGIGEKPEALEQFHPERMASRILGMGDILTLIEKASDVVSERKAKELERKIKKQAFTLEDFRDQLLQIQKMGPLEEVLSMIPGMGAKLKNVKGAGFDEREIKKAIAIINSMTKQERKNYRIINGSRRKRIARGSGTTVQDVNRLLKNFQAMEGMMKKLSKGKMKNLFRGGFPF
;
A
#
# COMPACT_ATOMS: atom_id res chain seq x y z
N THR A 1 -25.99 -5.55 -10.87
CA THR A 1 -24.61 -5.87 -11.31
C THR A 1 -24.04 -4.66 -12.03
N LYS A 2 -22.72 -4.63 -12.28
CA LYS A 2 -22.00 -3.53 -12.96
C LYS A 2 -22.12 -2.15 -12.28
N LEU A 3 -22.04 -2.10 -10.94
CA LEU A 3 -22.06 -0.83 -10.18
C LEU A 3 -20.68 -0.17 -10.01
N ASP A 4 -19.68 -0.66 -10.75
CA ASP A 4 -18.35 -0.09 -10.94
C ASP A 4 -18.30 1.01 -12.02
N GLY A 5 -19.30 1.07 -12.89
CA GLY A 5 -19.44 2.16 -13.88
C GLY A 5 -20.10 3.43 -13.32
N ASP A 6 -20.17 4.49 -14.12
CA ASP A 6 -20.83 5.79 -13.81
C ASP A 6 -22.37 5.69 -13.62
N ALA A 7 -22.91 4.47 -13.64
CA ALA A 7 -24.32 4.21 -13.41
C ALA A 7 -24.64 4.32 -11.92
N ARG A 8 -25.29 5.42 -11.52
CA ARG A 8 -25.73 5.72 -10.13
C ARG A 8 -26.81 4.79 -9.56
N GLY A 9 -27.02 3.61 -10.15
CA GLY A 9 -27.92 2.57 -9.61
C GLY A 9 -29.43 2.90 -9.62
N GLY A 10 -29.86 3.96 -10.30
CA GLY A 10 -31.26 4.42 -10.27
C GLY A 10 -32.30 3.39 -10.72
N ALA A 11 -31.97 2.54 -11.69
CA ALA A 11 -32.87 1.47 -12.16
C ALA A 11 -33.21 0.45 -11.04
N ALA A 12 -32.27 0.18 -10.14
CA ALA A 12 -32.50 -0.72 -9.02
C ALA A 12 -33.50 -0.13 -8.01
N LEU A 13 -33.52 1.19 -7.83
CA LEU A 13 -34.50 1.87 -6.99
C LEU A 13 -35.91 1.79 -7.60
N SER A 14 -36.05 1.99 -8.91
CA SER A 14 -37.33 1.86 -9.61
C SER A 14 -37.88 0.43 -9.53
N ILE A 15 -37.03 -0.58 -9.74
CA ILE A 15 -37.44 -1.99 -9.60
C ILE A 15 -37.87 -2.29 -8.18
N ARG A 16 -37.13 -1.82 -7.16
CA ARG A 16 -37.53 -1.99 -5.76
C ARG A 16 -38.85 -1.29 -5.44
N ALA A 17 -39.08 -0.09 -5.97
CA ALA A 17 -40.31 0.67 -5.72
C ALA A 17 -41.56 -0.06 -6.25
N VAL A 18 -41.42 -0.77 -7.37
CA VAL A 18 -42.53 -1.56 -7.96
C VAL A 18 -42.67 -2.93 -7.30
N THR A 19 -41.55 -3.63 -7.05
CA THR A 19 -41.56 -5.03 -6.60
C THR A 19 -41.61 -5.19 -5.08
N GLY A 20 -41.23 -4.17 -4.31
CA GLY A 20 -41.07 -4.24 -2.85
C GLY A 20 -39.94 -5.16 -2.37
N ALA A 21 -39.28 -5.90 -3.27
CA ALA A 21 -38.28 -6.90 -2.92
C ALA A 21 -36.96 -6.25 -2.46
N PRO A 22 -36.33 -6.75 -1.38
CA PRO A 22 -35.05 -6.22 -0.91
C PRO A 22 -33.89 -6.63 -1.83
N VAL A 23 -33.02 -5.67 -2.16
CA VAL A 23 -31.75 -5.95 -2.84
C VAL A 23 -30.77 -6.50 -1.82
N LYS A 24 -30.21 -7.70 -2.07
CA LYS A 24 -29.30 -8.39 -1.13
C LYS A 24 -27.83 -8.31 -1.53
N PHE A 25 -27.55 -8.32 -2.83
CA PHE A 25 -26.20 -8.35 -3.37
C PHE A 25 -26.02 -7.36 -4.51
N VAL A 26 -24.78 -6.90 -4.66
CA VAL A 26 -24.32 -6.00 -5.72
C VAL A 26 -23.07 -6.57 -6.36
N GLY A 27 -23.02 -6.56 -7.70
CA GLY A 27 -21.80 -6.85 -8.45
C GLY A 27 -21.07 -5.55 -8.77
N ILE A 28 -19.84 -5.40 -8.29
CA ILE A 28 -18.96 -4.23 -8.47
C ILE A 28 -17.83 -4.56 -9.47
N GLY A 29 -18.05 -5.54 -10.34
CA GLY A 29 -17.07 -5.92 -11.36
C GLY A 29 -17.46 -7.22 -12.05
N GLU A 30 -16.60 -7.67 -12.95
CA GLU A 30 -16.83 -8.85 -13.79
C GLU A 30 -16.26 -10.15 -13.18
N LYS A 31 -15.39 -10.03 -12.17
CA LYS A 31 -14.75 -11.18 -11.53
C LYS A 31 -15.70 -11.86 -10.52
N PRO A 32 -15.54 -13.18 -10.26
CA PRO A 32 -16.35 -13.91 -9.28
C PRO A 32 -16.27 -13.31 -7.87
N GLU A 33 -15.13 -12.71 -7.52
CA GLU A 33 -14.90 -12.08 -6.21
C GLU A 33 -15.57 -10.69 -6.09
N ALA A 34 -16.11 -10.14 -7.17
CA ALA A 34 -16.69 -8.79 -7.20
C ALA A 34 -18.17 -8.75 -6.78
N LEU A 35 -18.67 -9.80 -6.11
CA LEU A 35 -20.01 -9.87 -5.55
C LEU A 35 -19.98 -9.49 -4.07
N GLU A 36 -20.60 -8.36 -3.74
CA GLU A 36 -20.65 -7.82 -2.39
C GLU A 36 -22.08 -7.77 -1.83
N GLN A 37 -22.20 -7.72 -0.51
CA GLN A 37 -23.48 -7.51 0.16
C GLN A 37 -23.98 -6.08 -0.10
N PHE A 38 -25.26 -5.94 -0.39
CA PHE A 38 -25.86 -4.63 -0.66
C PHE A 38 -26.13 -3.88 0.64
N HIS A 39 -25.52 -2.70 0.78
CA HIS A 39 -25.73 -1.76 1.88
C HIS A 39 -26.40 -0.47 1.37
N PRO A 40 -27.69 -0.23 1.70
CA PRO A 40 -28.42 0.95 1.24
C PRO A 40 -27.75 2.27 1.62
N GLU A 41 -27.18 2.36 2.82
CA GLU A 41 -26.53 3.57 3.33
C GLU A 41 -25.32 3.96 2.47
N ARG A 42 -24.48 2.98 2.12
CA ARG A 42 -23.28 3.20 1.29
C ARG A 42 -23.63 3.63 -0.12
N MET A 43 -24.68 3.04 -0.70
CA MET A 43 -25.16 3.44 -2.02
C MET A 43 -25.72 4.85 -2.04
N ALA A 44 -26.46 5.26 -1.00
CA ALA A 44 -26.94 6.62 -0.86
C ALA A 44 -25.78 7.62 -0.75
N SER A 45 -24.77 7.34 0.08
CA SER A 45 -23.57 8.18 0.20
C SER A 45 -22.81 8.31 -1.12
N ARG A 46 -22.64 7.21 -1.87
CA ARG A 46 -22.00 7.21 -3.20
C ARG A 46 -22.77 8.05 -4.23
N ILE A 47 -24.11 7.98 -4.23
CA ILE A 47 -24.97 8.80 -5.10
C ILE A 47 -24.87 10.28 -4.73
N LEU A 48 -24.83 10.60 -3.44
CA LEU A 48 -24.76 11.96 -2.91
C LEU A 48 -23.36 12.59 -3.00
N GLY A 49 -22.36 11.88 -3.56
CA GLY A 49 -20.99 12.38 -3.65
C GLY A 49 -20.30 12.55 -2.29
N MET A 50 -20.94 12.13 -1.21
CA MET A 50 -20.35 12.02 0.10
C MET A 50 -19.54 10.73 0.10
N GLY A 51 -18.28 10.84 -0.35
CA GLY A 51 -17.32 9.75 -0.37
C GLY A 51 -17.42 8.89 0.89
N ASP A 52 -17.30 7.59 0.70
CA ASP A 52 -17.65 6.54 1.66
C ASP A 52 -16.90 6.67 3.00
N ILE A 53 -17.47 7.44 3.93
CA ILE A 53 -16.95 7.67 5.28
C ILE A 53 -16.89 6.34 6.04
N LEU A 54 -17.84 5.43 5.78
CA LEU A 54 -17.88 4.10 6.38
C LEU A 54 -16.77 3.21 5.85
N THR A 55 -16.46 3.23 4.55
CA THR A 55 -15.30 2.48 4.01
C THR A 55 -13.96 3.03 4.50
N LEU A 56 -13.86 4.32 4.83
CA LEU A 56 -12.69 4.89 5.53
C LEU A 56 -12.58 4.38 6.97
N ILE A 57 -13.70 4.21 7.68
CA ILE A 57 -13.73 3.68 9.05
C ILE A 57 -13.51 2.16 9.07
N GLU A 58 -14.06 1.41 8.11
CA GLU A 58 -13.83 -0.04 7.97
C GLU A 58 -12.41 -0.35 7.48
N LYS A 59 -11.87 0.38 6.49
CA LYS A 59 -10.45 0.24 6.11
C LYS A 59 -9.50 0.71 7.21
N ALA A 60 -9.88 1.68 8.05
CA ALA A 60 -9.11 2.03 9.24
C ALA A 60 -9.17 0.94 10.33
N SER A 61 -10.32 0.26 10.45
CA SER A 61 -10.54 -0.82 11.42
C SER A 61 -9.84 -2.13 10.99
N ASP A 62 -9.79 -2.42 9.69
CA ASP A 62 -9.18 -3.65 9.15
C ASP A 62 -7.66 -3.55 8.94
N VAL A 63 -7.10 -2.34 8.83
CA VAL A 63 -5.66 -2.16 8.56
C VAL A 63 -4.81 -1.95 9.82
N VAL A 64 -5.42 -1.71 10.99
CA VAL A 64 -4.67 -1.54 12.24
C VAL A 64 -5.12 -2.56 13.29
N SER A 65 -4.79 -3.82 13.06
CA SER A 65 -4.79 -4.79 14.16
C SER A 65 -3.87 -4.23 15.26
N GLU A 66 -4.39 -4.01 16.46
CA GLU A 66 -3.60 -3.57 17.63
C GLU A 66 -2.32 -4.40 17.82
N ARG A 67 -2.33 -5.67 17.40
CA ARG A 67 -1.16 -6.55 17.38
C ARG A 67 -0.07 -6.06 16.43
N LYS A 68 -0.38 -5.76 15.16
CA LYS A 68 0.59 -5.17 14.22
C LYS A 68 1.06 -3.79 14.67
N ALA A 69 0.19 -2.98 15.26
CA ALA A 69 0.57 -1.68 15.82
C ALA A 69 1.58 -1.84 16.98
N LYS A 70 1.31 -2.74 17.94
CA LYS A 70 2.22 -3.07 19.06
C LYS A 70 3.51 -3.75 18.58
N GLU A 71 3.46 -4.59 17.55
CA GLU A 71 4.65 -5.19 16.93
C GLU A 71 5.48 -4.16 16.20
N LEU A 72 4.85 -3.26 15.44
CA LEU A 72 5.51 -2.15 14.76
C LEU A 72 6.13 -1.20 15.78
N GLU A 73 5.43 -0.88 16.87
CA GLU A 73 5.95 -0.07 17.97
C GLU A 73 7.14 -0.74 18.66
N ARG A 74 7.06 -2.05 18.94
CA ARG A 74 8.19 -2.84 19.48
C ARG A 74 9.37 -2.90 18.50
N LYS A 75 9.12 -3.04 17.20
CA LYS A 75 10.16 -3.04 16.15
C LYS A 75 10.83 -1.66 16.02
N ILE A 76 10.05 -0.58 16.08
CA ILE A 76 10.54 0.81 16.09
C ILE A 76 11.37 1.09 17.35
N LYS A 77 10.92 0.61 18.52
CA LYS A 77 11.65 0.68 19.80
C LYS A 77 12.94 -0.16 19.81
N LYS A 78 12.97 -1.30 19.10
CA LYS A 78 14.13 -2.19 18.99
C LYS A 78 15.19 -1.76 17.95
N GLN A 79 15.06 -0.58 17.33
CA GLN A 79 16.06 0.01 16.42
C GLN A 79 16.49 -0.83 15.21
N ALA A 80 15.77 -1.90 14.87
CA ALA A 80 16.20 -2.84 13.84
C ALA A 80 15.21 -2.85 12.68
N PHE A 81 15.18 -1.78 11.90
CA PHE A 81 14.59 -1.86 10.56
C PHE A 81 15.50 -2.75 9.72
N THR A 82 15.00 -3.92 9.30
CA THR A 82 15.78 -4.92 8.55
C THR A 82 15.41 -4.95 7.07
N LEU A 83 16.23 -5.60 6.24
CA LEU A 83 15.90 -5.82 4.83
C LEU A 83 14.67 -6.73 4.66
N GLU A 84 14.33 -7.54 5.67
CA GLU A 84 13.12 -8.35 5.69
C GLU A 84 11.87 -7.46 5.83
N ASP A 85 11.91 -6.50 6.76
CA ASP A 85 10.82 -5.52 6.90
C ASP A 85 10.68 -4.67 5.61
N PHE A 86 11.80 -4.30 4.99
CA PHE A 86 11.79 -3.57 3.73
C PHE A 86 11.13 -4.36 2.60
N ARG A 87 11.44 -5.65 2.48
CA ARG A 87 10.81 -6.54 1.51
C ARG A 87 9.31 -6.65 1.73
N ASP A 88 8.88 -6.77 2.99
CA ASP A 88 7.46 -6.91 3.31
C ASP A 88 6.68 -5.64 2.93
N GLN A 89 7.28 -4.46 3.11
CA GLN A 89 6.72 -3.20 2.61
C GLN A 89 6.62 -3.18 1.08
N LEU A 90 7.64 -3.63 0.36
CA LEU A 90 7.60 -3.72 -1.09
C LEU A 90 6.52 -4.69 -1.59
N LEU A 91 6.32 -5.82 -0.90
CA LEU A 91 5.25 -6.78 -1.20
C LEU A 91 3.86 -6.18 -0.97
N GLN A 92 3.69 -5.34 0.05
CA GLN A 92 2.42 -4.64 0.28
C GLN A 92 2.11 -3.66 -0.85
N ILE A 93 3.12 -2.89 -1.29
CA ILE A 93 2.97 -1.97 -2.43
C ILE A 93 2.65 -2.76 -3.71
N GLN A 94 3.33 -3.88 -3.95
CA GLN A 94 3.04 -4.74 -5.10
C GLN A 94 1.60 -5.27 -5.10
N LYS A 95 1.06 -5.62 -3.92
CA LYS A 95 -0.33 -6.11 -3.78
C LYS A 95 -1.39 -5.04 -4.03
N MET A 96 -1.05 -3.77 -3.82
CA MET A 96 -1.95 -2.65 -4.08
C MET A 96 -2.13 -2.36 -5.58
N GLY A 97 -1.37 -3.01 -6.46
CA GLY A 97 -1.47 -2.84 -7.91
C GLY A 97 -0.82 -1.55 -8.40
N PRO A 98 -1.06 -1.15 -9.67
CA PRO A 98 -0.53 0.09 -10.21
C PRO A 98 -1.05 1.28 -9.41
N LEU A 99 -0.16 1.94 -8.67
CA LEU A 99 -0.46 3.18 -7.95
C LEU A 99 -1.01 4.28 -8.86
N GLU A 100 -0.89 4.14 -10.18
CA GLU A 100 -1.54 5.00 -11.17
C GLU A 100 -3.06 5.06 -10.99
N GLU A 101 -3.71 3.94 -10.67
CA GLU A 101 -5.17 3.89 -10.53
C GLU A 101 -5.62 4.59 -9.23
N VAL A 102 -4.91 4.37 -8.12
CA VAL A 102 -5.16 5.04 -6.84
C VAL A 102 -4.83 6.53 -6.89
N LEU A 103 -3.74 6.92 -7.56
CA LEU A 103 -3.35 8.34 -7.73
C LEU A 103 -4.28 9.08 -8.70
N SER A 104 -4.88 8.38 -9.66
CA SER A 104 -5.90 8.95 -10.56
C SER A 104 -7.22 9.27 -9.85
N MET A 105 -7.48 8.63 -8.71
CA MET A 105 -8.67 8.85 -7.87
C MET A 105 -8.53 10.00 -6.86
N ILE A 106 -7.36 10.64 -6.74
CA ILE A 106 -7.15 11.80 -5.86
C ILE A 106 -7.41 13.10 -6.64
N PRO A 107 -8.50 13.84 -6.37
CA PRO A 107 -8.80 15.10 -7.06
C PRO A 107 -7.71 16.14 -6.76
N GLY A 108 -7.19 16.81 -7.79
CA GLY A 108 -6.22 17.90 -7.64
C GLY A 108 -4.73 17.52 -7.67
N MET A 109 -4.38 16.22 -7.66
CA MET A 109 -2.98 15.76 -7.77
C MET A 109 -2.58 15.25 -9.16
N GLY A 110 -3.55 14.92 -10.03
CA GLY A 110 -3.29 14.40 -11.38
C GLY A 110 -2.54 15.36 -12.32
N ALA A 111 -2.67 16.68 -12.12
CA ALA A 111 -2.00 17.67 -12.96
C ALA A 111 -0.54 17.94 -12.55
N LYS A 112 -0.21 17.89 -11.25
CA LYS A 112 1.15 18.18 -10.75
C LYS A 112 2.10 16.99 -10.85
N LEU A 113 1.58 15.76 -10.97
CA LEU A 113 2.38 14.54 -11.11
C LEU A 113 2.62 14.13 -12.58
N LYS A 114 1.98 14.76 -13.57
CA LYS A 114 2.27 14.52 -15.00
C LYS A 114 3.72 14.81 -15.39
N ASN A 115 4.38 15.73 -14.68
CA ASN A 115 5.81 16.03 -14.86
C ASN A 115 6.74 15.08 -14.09
N VAL A 116 6.16 14.15 -13.32
CA VAL A 116 6.85 13.07 -12.59
C VAL A 116 6.66 11.74 -13.33
N LYS A 117 6.44 11.80 -14.65
CA LYS A 117 6.41 10.65 -15.57
C LYS A 117 7.69 9.80 -15.62
N GLY A 118 8.71 10.16 -14.82
CA GLY A 118 9.96 9.40 -14.64
C GLY A 118 10.20 8.90 -13.22
N ALA A 119 9.29 9.14 -12.25
CA ALA A 119 9.36 8.55 -10.91
C ALA A 119 8.16 7.62 -10.63
N GLY A 120 7.63 7.02 -11.70
CA GLY A 120 6.71 5.89 -11.59
C GLY A 120 7.42 4.79 -10.82
N PHE A 121 6.78 4.31 -9.77
CA PHE A 121 7.16 3.07 -9.10
C PHE A 121 6.97 1.94 -10.11
N ASP A 122 7.99 1.71 -10.94
CA ASP A 122 7.97 0.66 -11.95
C ASP A 122 7.81 -0.68 -11.23
N GLU A 123 6.70 -1.35 -11.49
CA GLU A 123 6.40 -2.65 -10.91
C GLU A 123 7.55 -3.65 -11.16
N ARG A 124 8.25 -3.49 -12.29
CA ARG A 124 9.45 -4.28 -12.62
C ARG A 124 10.59 -4.02 -11.64
N GLU A 125 10.83 -2.77 -11.27
CA GLU A 125 11.87 -2.40 -10.29
C GLU A 125 11.51 -2.89 -8.89
N ILE A 126 10.23 -2.88 -8.50
CA ILE A 126 9.75 -3.46 -7.23
C ILE A 126 9.96 -4.99 -7.23
N LYS A 127 9.55 -5.69 -8.29
CA LYS A 127 9.77 -7.13 -8.45
C LYS A 127 11.25 -7.48 -8.39
N LYS A 128 12.09 -6.70 -9.07
CA LYS A 128 13.55 -6.85 -9.06
C LYS A 128 14.13 -6.67 -7.66
N ALA A 129 13.69 -5.65 -6.92
CA ALA A 129 14.13 -5.43 -5.54
C ALA A 129 13.73 -6.61 -4.62
N ILE A 130 12.51 -7.13 -4.76
CA ILE A 130 12.04 -8.30 -4.00
C ILE A 130 12.89 -9.54 -4.34
N ALA A 131 13.18 -9.77 -5.63
CA ALA A 131 14.02 -10.88 -6.08
C ALA A 131 15.45 -10.81 -5.51
N ILE A 132 16.04 -9.61 -5.47
CA ILE A 132 17.35 -9.36 -4.86
C ILE A 132 17.33 -9.72 -3.37
N ILE A 133 16.32 -9.26 -2.61
CA ILE A 133 16.23 -9.55 -1.17
C ILE A 133 15.96 -11.04 -0.92
N ASN A 134 15.14 -11.68 -1.76
CA ASN A 134 14.89 -13.13 -1.71
C ASN A 134 16.18 -13.96 -1.87
N SER A 135 17.15 -13.45 -2.64
CA SER A 135 18.44 -14.11 -2.88
C SER A 135 19.47 -13.95 -1.75
N MET A 136 19.11 -13.21 -0.69
CA MET A 136 19.92 -13.05 0.52
C MET A 136 19.61 -14.13 1.56
N THR A 137 20.60 -14.45 2.38
CA THR A 137 20.41 -15.34 3.55
C THR A 137 19.70 -14.60 4.69
N LYS A 138 19.12 -15.34 5.65
CA LYS A 138 18.48 -14.75 6.85
C LYS A 138 19.45 -13.84 7.63
N GLN A 139 20.73 -14.21 7.71
CA GLN A 139 21.75 -13.41 8.39
C GLN A 139 22.00 -12.08 7.66
N GLU A 140 22.07 -12.11 6.33
CA GLU A 140 22.27 -10.92 5.49
C GLU A 140 21.06 -9.99 5.54
N ARG A 141 19.84 -10.53 5.58
CA ARG A 141 18.62 -9.72 5.70
C ARG A 141 18.52 -9.01 7.05
N LYS A 142 18.94 -9.68 8.13
CA LYS A 142 19.00 -9.09 9.47
C LYS A 142 20.10 -8.04 9.60
N ASN A 143 21.24 -8.25 8.95
CA ASN A 143 22.38 -7.33 8.98
C ASN A 143 23.00 -7.15 7.60
N TYR A 144 22.60 -6.09 6.90
CA TYR A 144 23.11 -5.78 5.56
C TYR A 144 24.62 -5.45 5.53
N ARG A 145 25.22 -5.09 6.68
CA ARG A 145 26.63 -4.68 6.75
C ARG A 145 27.60 -5.83 6.46
N ILE A 146 27.17 -7.08 6.61
CA ILE A 146 28.00 -8.24 6.29
C ILE A 146 28.09 -8.50 4.77
N ILE A 147 27.31 -7.78 3.95
CA ILE A 147 27.22 -7.97 2.49
C ILE A 147 28.45 -7.34 1.81
N ASN A 148 29.52 -8.12 1.76
CA ASN A 148 30.75 -7.83 1.03
C ASN A 148 30.62 -8.09 -0.49
N GLY A 149 31.66 -7.76 -1.26
CA GLY A 149 31.65 -7.91 -2.72
C GLY A 149 31.36 -9.32 -3.23
N SER A 150 31.88 -10.35 -2.54
CA SER A 150 31.61 -11.76 -2.88
C SER A 150 30.12 -12.11 -2.71
N ARG A 151 29.51 -11.70 -1.59
CA ARG A 151 28.08 -11.87 -1.33
C ARG A 151 27.22 -11.12 -2.36
N ARG A 152 27.60 -9.90 -2.75
CA ARG A 152 26.88 -9.15 -3.80
C ARG A 152 26.88 -9.87 -5.14
N LYS A 153 28.02 -10.46 -5.54
CA LYS A 153 28.11 -11.28 -6.77
C LYS A 153 27.19 -12.49 -6.70
N ARG A 154 27.14 -13.18 -5.55
CA ARG A 154 26.24 -14.32 -5.33
C ARG A 154 24.76 -13.92 -5.40
N ILE A 155 24.39 -12.83 -4.72
CA ILE A 155 23.01 -12.30 -4.69
C ILE A 155 22.56 -11.87 -6.09
N ALA A 156 23.43 -11.16 -6.83
CA ALA A 156 23.17 -10.75 -8.21
C ALA A 156 22.88 -11.96 -9.11
N ARG A 157 23.74 -12.99 -9.06
CA ARG A 157 23.52 -14.25 -9.80
C ARG A 157 22.22 -14.95 -9.39
N GLY A 158 21.94 -15.05 -8.09
CA GLY A 158 20.73 -15.73 -7.59
C GLY A 158 19.42 -15.01 -7.93
N SER A 159 19.46 -13.70 -8.14
CA SER A 159 18.30 -12.88 -8.50
C SER A 159 18.15 -12.60 -9.99
N GLY A 160 19.12 -13.03 -10.82
CA GLY A 160 19.16 -12.66 -12.24
C GLY A 160 19.40 -11.16 -12.47
N THR A 161 20.10 -10.48 -11.54
CA THR A 161 20.37 -9.04 -11.59
C THR A 161 21.86 -8.74 -11.63
N THR A 162 22.22 -7.46 -11.76
CA THR A 162 23.62 -7.02 -11.73
C THR A 162 24.09 -6.66 -10.32
N VAL A 163 25.40 -6.66 -10.09
CA VAL A 163 25.98 -6.19 -8.82
C VAL A 163 25.64 -4.71 -8.56
N GLN A 164 25.47 -3.92 -9.62
CA GLN A 164 25.08 -2.51 -9.53
C GLN A 164 23.66 -2.36 -8.97
N ASP A 165 22.73 -3.24 -9.38
CA ASP A 165 21.37 -3.27 -8.86
C ASP A 165 21.34 -3.58 -7.36
N VAL A 166 22.13 -4.57 -6.93
CA VAL A 166 22.29 -4.90 -5.51
C VAL A 166 22.84 -3.69 -4.73
N ASN A 167 23.83 -2.98 -5.29
CA ASN A 167 24.37 -1.78 -4.67
C ASN A 167 23.33 -0.66 -4.55
N ARG A 168 22.52 -0.44 -5.59
CA ARG A 168 21.46 0.57 -5.60
C ARG A 168 20.41 0.23 -4.54
N LEU A 169 20.00 -1.03 -4.43
CA LEU A 169 19.06 -1.47 -3.41
C LEU A 169 19.60 -1.24 -1.99
N LEU A 170 20.86 -1.59 -1.72
CA LEU A 170 21.47 -1.38 -0.41
C LEU A 170 21.59 0.11 -0.05
N LYS A 171 21.88 0.98 -1.03
CA LYS A 171 21.88 2.43 -0.83
C LYS A 171 20.48 2.96 -0.49
N ASN A 172 19.45 2.52 -1.22
CA ASN A 172 18.07 2.90 -0.96
C ASN A 172 17.62 2.45 0.43
N PHE A 173 17.96 1.21 0.80
CA PHE A 173 17.70 0.68 2.14
C PHE A 173 18.40 1.51 3.23
N GLN A 174 19.67 1.86 3.05
CA GLN A 174 20.42 2.68 4.02
C GLN A 174 19.82 4.07 4.20
N ALA A 175 19.36 4.70 3.11
CA ALA A 175 18.66 5.98 3.18
C ALA A 175 17.37 5.88 4.01
N MET A 176 16.60 4.82 3.78
CA MET A 176 15.34 4.60 4.50
C MET A 176 15.57 4.19 5.96
N GLU A 177 16.57 3.36 6.24
CA GLU A 177 17.02 3.03 7.60
C GLU A 177 17.42 4.31 8.35
N GLY A 178 18.13 5.23 7.69
CA GLY A 178 18.50 6.53 8.25
C GLY A 178 17.29 7.41 8.57
N MET A 179 16.29 7.43 7.69
CA MET A 179 15.03 8.15 7.92
C MET A 179 14.24 7.54 9.09
N MET A 180 14.11 6.22 9.15
CA MET A 180 13.42 5.49 10.23
C MET A 180 14.10 5.70 11.58
N LYS A 181 15.43 5.72 11.62
CA LYS A 181 16.20 6.06 12.84
C LYS A 181 15.95 7.49 13.30
N LYS A 182 15.85 8.46 12.38
CA LYS A 182 15.51 9.85 12.70
C LYS A 182 14.08 10.00 13.23
N LEU A 183 13.13 9.23 12.70
CA LEU A 183 11.75 9.18 13.19
C LEU A 183 11.66 8.56 14.59
N SER A 184 12.36 7.44 14.83
CA SER A 184 12.43 6.74 16.12
C SER A 184 13.07 7.58 17.23
N LYS A 185 14.09 8.40 16.90
CA LYS A 185 14.82 9.26 17.85
C LYS A 185 14.09 10.55 18.30
N GLY A 186 12.79 10.69 18.06
CA GLY A 186 11.99 11.68 18.79
C GLY A 186 11.37 12.83 18.00
N LYS A 187 11.30 12.80 16.66
CA LYS A 187 10.51 13.79 15.91
C LYS A 187 9.01 13.45 15.79
N MET A 188 8.61 12.21 16.07
CA MET A 188 7.18 11.84 16.10
C MET A 188 6.44 12.53 17.27
N LYS A 189 7.12 12.81 18.38
CA LYS A 189 6.53 13.47 19.56
C LYS A 189 6.18 14.94 19.30
N ASN A 190 6.84 15.60 18.35
CA ASN A 190 6.50 16.97 17.94
C ASN A 190 5.53 17.00 16.74
N LEU A 191 5.42 15.93 15.95
CA LEU A 191 4.45 15.85 14.86
C LEU A 191 3.03 15.49 15.35
N PHE A 192 2.91 14.69 16.42
CA PHE A 192 1.63 14.40 17.08
C PHE A 192 1.24 15.40 18.17
N ARG A 193 2.10 16.36 18.50
CA ARG A 193 1.87 17.39 19.54
C ARG A 193 1.83 18.81 18.97
N GLY A 194 1.95 18.95 17.64
CA GLY A 194 1.86 20.21 16.91
C GLY A 194 0.54 20.33 16.16
N GLY A 195 -0.52 20.66 16.92
CA GLY A 195 -1.71 21.42 16.47
C GLY A 195 -2.40 21.02 15.16
N PHE A 196 -3.48 20.24 15.28
CA PHE A 196 -4.71 20.58 14.55
C PHE A 196 -5.51 21.54 15.45
N PRO A 197 -5.67 22.82 15.08
CA PRO A 197 -6.64 23.68 15.72
C PRO A 197 -8.02 23.38 15.12
N PHE A 198 -8.83 22.62 15.85
CA PHE A 198 -10.29 22.75 15.91
C PHE A 198 -10.72 22.33 17.32
#